data_AF-A0A7S3S5T4-F1
#
_entry.id   AF-A0A7S3S5T4-F1
#
_cell.length_a   1.000
_cell.length_b   1.000
_cell.length_c   1.000
_cell.angle_alpha   90.00
_cell.angle_beta   90.00
_cell.angle_gamma   90.00
#
_symmetry.space_group_name_H-M   'P 1'
#
loop_
_entity.id
_entity.type
_entity.pdbx_description
1 polymer ?
#
loop_
_entity_poly.entity_id
_entity_poly.type
_entity_poly.pdbx_seq_one_letter_code
_entity_poly.pdbx_strand_id
1 'polypeptide(L)'
;CVMFSSIAALVGGGGQTNYAAANYTLDSLGACRRKRGQAAASIQWGPWADVGMAASESINARLQSMGIGLITFADALSAFVGGLTPRGNAVYSLYMLKW
;
A
#
# COMPACT_ATOMS: atom_id res chain seq x y z
N CYS A 1 -15.65 0.64 1.10
CA CYS A 1 -14.86 0.25 -0.08
C CYS A 1 -13.39 0.48 0.28
N VAL A 2 -12.58 -0.57 0.30
CA VAL A 2 -11.15 -0.48 0.60
C VAL A 2 -10.38 -0.89 -0.65
N MET A 3 -9.45 -0.06 -1.08
CA MET A 3 -8.63 -0.27 -2.27
C MET A 3 -7.22 -0.65 -1.82
N PHE A 4 -6.66 -1.66 -2.48
CA PHE A 4 -5.33 -2.17 -2.20
C PHE A 4 -4.38 -1.53 -3.20
N SER A 5 -3.85 -0.37 -2.80
CA SER A 5 -2.82 0.35 -3.52
C SER A 5 -1.44 -0.15 -3.08
N SER A 6 -0.37 0.48 -3.54
CA SER A 6 1.01 0.13 -3.21
C SER A 6 1.82 1.37 -2.91
N ILE A 7 2.85 1.23 -2.06
CA ILE A 7 3.84 2.30 -1.84
C ILE A 7 4.52 2.77 -3.12
N ALA A 8 4.52 1.96 -4.19
CA ALA A 8 5.01 2.38 -5.50
C ALA A 8 4.28 3.63 -6.04
N ALA A 9 3.02 3.88 -5.65
CA ALA A 9 2.30 5.11 -6.00
C ALA A 9 2.83 6.36 -5.27
N LEU A 10 3.48 6.18 -4.11
CA LEU A 10 4.01 7.26 -3.27
C LEU A 10 5.49 7.52 -3.55
N VAL A 11 6.32 6.49 -3.49
CA VAL A 11 7.78 6.61 -3.57
C VAL A 11 8.36 6.17 -4.92
N GLY A 12 7.52 5.59 -5.79
CA GLY A 12 7.96 5.03 -7.06
C GLY A 12 8.71 3.70 -6.90
N GLY A 13 9.16 3.16 -8.04
CA GLY A 13 9.99 1.97 -8.11
C GLY A 13 10.60 1.85 -9.50
N GLY A 14 11.90 1.58 -9.57
CA GLY A 14 12.59 1.43 -10.86
C GLY A 14 11.92 0.34 -11.71
N GLY A 15 11.48 0.71 -12.92
CA GLY A 15 10.76 -0.18 -13.84
C GLY A 15 9.26 -0.38 -13.55
N GLN A 16 8.69 0.36 -12.60
CA GLN A 16 7.30 0.18 -12.15
C GLN A 16 6.38 1.37 -12.48
N THR A 17 6.65 2.15 -13.52
CA THR A 17 5.86 3.35 -13.85
C THR A 17 4.38 3.04 -14.09
N ASN A 18 4.08 1.98 -14.84
CA ASN A 18 2.70 1.52 -15.07
C ASN A 18 2.00 1.09 -13.78
N TYR A 19 2.70 0.35 -12.93
CA TYR A 19 2.20 -0.12 -11.64
C TYR A 19 1.97 1.06 -10.68
N ALA A 20 2.90 2.00 -10.59
CA ALA A 20 2.75 3.22 -9.80
C ALA A 20 1.54 4.05 -10.27
N ALA A 21 1.36 4.24 -11.58
CA ALA A 21 0.23 4.98 -12.14
C ALA A 21 -1.12 4.31 -11.84
N ALA A 22 -1.20 2.98 -11.96
CA ALA A 22 -2.41 2.22 -11.63
C ALA A 22 -2.77 2.37 -10.14
N ASN A 23 -1.80 2.23 -9.25
CA ASN A 23 -2.01 2.37 -7.81
C ASN A 23 -2.37 3.82 -7.41
N TYR A 24 -1.75 4.82 -8.02
CA TYR A 24 -2.11 6.23 -7.81
C TYR A 24 -3.55 6.55 -8.28
N THR A 25 -4.04 5.82 -9.29
CA THR A 25 -5.45 5.93 -9.72
C THR A 25 -6.39 5.44 -8.62
N LEU A 26 -6.06 4.35 -7.92
CA LEU A 26 -6.82 3.88 -6.76
C LEU A 26 -6.83 4.92 -5.63
N ASP A 27 -5.67 5.50 -5.33
CA ASP A 27 -5.53 6.55 -4.30
C ASP A 27 -6.42 7.75 -4.61
N SER A 28 -6.36 8.21 -5.86
CA SER A 28 -7.18 9.32 -6.37
C SER A 28 -8.68 9.00 -6.32
N LEU A 29 -9.08 7.77 -6.66
CA LEU A 29 -10.47 7.32 -6.56
C LEU A 29 -10.95 7.31 -5.10
N GLY A 30 -10.16 6.79 -4.17
CA GLY A 30 -10.46 6.79 -2.74
C GLY A 30 -10.65 8.21 -2.20
N ALA A 31 -9.73 9.12 -2.54
CA ALA A 31 -9.80 10.53 -2.18
C ALA A 31 -11.04 11.23 -2.77
N CYS A 32 -11.35 10.98 -4.05
CA CYS A 32 -12.51 11.55 -4.72
C CYS A 32 -13.84 11.10 -4.07
N ARG A 33 -13.96 9.81 -3.75
CA ARG A 33 -15.14 9.26 -3.04
C ARG A 33 -15.33 9.93 -1.68
N ARG A 34 -14.26 10.10 -0.90
CA ARG A 34 -14.31 10.77 0.40
C ARG A 34 -14.71 12.24 0.31
N LYS A 35 -14.22 12.97 -0.71
CA LYS A 35 -14.66 14.35 -0.99
C LYS A 35 -16.16 14.44 -1.31
N ARG A 36 -16.78 13.36 -1.81
CA ARG A 36 -18.22 13.25 -2.09
C ARG A 36 -19.04 12.67 -0.92
N GLY A 37 -18.46 12.58 0.28
CA GLY A 37 -19.14 12.01 1.45
C GLY A 37 -19.33 10.49 1.42
N GLN A 38 -18.67 9.79 0.49
CA GLN A 38 -18.78 8.34 0.37
C GLN A 38 -17.67 7.64 1.15
N ALA A 39 -18.01 6.51 1.77
CA ALA A 39 -17.02 5.67 2.45
C ALA A 39 -16.02 5.06 1.45
N ALA A 40 -14.74 5.42 1.61
CA ALA A 40 -13.62 4.86 0.87
C ALA A 40 -12.31 5.01 1.65
N ALA A 41 -11.40 4.06 1.43
CA ALA A 41 -10.00 4.11 1.84
C ALA A 41 -9.13 3.47 0.76
N SER A 42 -7.97 4.05 0.47
CA SER A 42 -6.90 3.43 -0.32
C SER A 42 -5.68 3.21 0.57
N ILE A 43 -5.21 1.97 0.64
CA ILE A 43 -4.07 1.60 1.47
C ILE A 43 -2.89 1.34 0.54
N GLN A 44 -1.85 2.15 0.65
CA GLN A 44 -0.59 1.97 -0.07
C GLN A 44 0.25 0.93 0.67
N TRP A 45 0.10 -0.34 0.29
CA TRP A 45 0.80 -1.44 0.94
C TRP A 45 2.28 -1.51 0.53
N GLY A 46 3.14 -1.70 1.52
CA GLY A 46 4.48 -2.22 1.36
C GLY A 46 4.48 -3.70 0.98
N PRO A 47 5.66 -4.29 0.76
CA PRO A 47 5.76 -5.70 0.35
C PRO A 47 5.34 -6.64 1.47
N TRP A 48 4.48 -7.60 1.15
CA TRP A 48 4.01 -8.63 2.07
C TRP A 48 5.03 -9.77 2.15
N ALA A 49 5.29 -10.28 3.36
CA ALA A 49 6.36 -11.24 3.58
C ALA A 49 6.14 -12.59 2.89
N ASP A 50 5.03 -13.25 3.23
CA ASP A 50 4.88 -14.70 3.02
C ASP A 50 4.06 -15.06 1.77
N VAL A 51 3.27 -14.11 1.23
CA VAL A 51 2.33 -14.36 0.14
C VAL A 51 2.23 -13.19 -0.84
N GLY A 52 1.81 -13.49 -2.06
CA GLY A 52 1.48 -12.49 -3.08
C GLY A 52 2.68 -12.01 -3.89
N MET A 53 2.57 -10.80 -4.45
CA MET A 53 3.44 -10.30 -5.51
C MET A 53 4.91 -10.11 -5.09
N ALA A 54 5.19 -9.98 -3.79
CA ALA A 54 6.54 -9.78 -3.26
C ALA A 54 7.18 -11.07 -2.72
N ALA A 55 6.41 -12.16 -2.55
CA ALA A 55 6.84 -13.34 -1.80
C ALA A 55 8.03 -14.11 -2.41
N SER A 56 8.37 -13.86 -3.68
CA SER A 56 9.55 -14.49 -4.27
C SER A 56 10.82 -13.99 -3.57
N GLU A 57 11.73 -14.91 -3.24
CA GLU A 57 12.94 -14.62 -2.48
C GLU A 57 13.82 -13.54 -3.14
N SER A 58 13.94 -13.55 -4.47
CA SER A 58 14.72 -12.55 -5.20
C SER A 58 14.15 -11.13 -5.09
N ILE A 59 12.82 -10.99 -5.14
CA ILE A 59 12.13 -9.69 -4.94
C ILE A 59 12.29 -9.25 -3.48
N ASN A 60 12.07 -10.14 -2.53
CA ASN A 60 12.23 -9.86 -1.10
C ASN A 60 13.65 -9.39 -0.76
N ALA A 61 14.67 -10.10 -1.24
CA ALA A 61 16.08 -9.74 -1.03
C ALA A 61 16.41 -8.36 -1.64
N ARG A 62 15.91 -8.07 -2.84
CA ARG A 62 16.08 -6.77 -3.49
C ARG A 62 15.41 -5.63 -2.71
N LEU A 63 14.20 -5.84 -2.20
CA LEU A 63 13.49 -4.81 -1.43
C LEU A 63 14.19 -4.54 -0.10
N GLN A 64 14.63 -5.60 0.59
CA GLN A 64 15.36 -5.46 1.84
C GLN A 64 16.73 -4.79 1.66
N SER A 65 17.43 -5.03 0.56
CA SER A 65 18.69 -4.32 0.27
C SER A 65 18.50 -2.82 0.00
N MET A 66 17.28 -2.40 -0.35
CA MET A 66 16.87 -1.00 -0.47
C MET A 66 16.34 -0.42 0.86
N GLY A 67 16.44 -1.14 1.98
CA GLY A 67 15.92 -0.72 3.28
C GLY A 67 14.40 -0.89 3.43
N ILE A 68 13.73 -1.56 2.48
CA ILE A 68 12.28 -1.80 2.54
C ILE A 68 12.05 -3.16 3.23
N GLY A 69 11.50 -3.12 4.44
CA GLY A 69 11.11 -4.31 5.18
C GLY A 69 9.78 -4.91 4.71
N LEU A 70 9.53 -6.15 5.12
CA LEU A 70 8.33 -6.89 4.77
C LEU A 70 7.24 -6.70 5.84
N ILE A 71 6.00 -6.50 5.42
CA ILE A 71 4.85 -6.43 6.32
C ILE A 71 4.38 -7.85 6.68
N THR A 72 4.07 -8.06 7.95
CA THR A 72 3.43 -9.29 8.42
C THR A 72 1.91 -9.18 8.28
N PHE A 73 1.21 -10.31 8.38
CA PHE A 73 -0.26 -10.31 8.41
C PHE A 73 -0.81 -9.54 9.61
N ALA A 74 -0.14 -9.60 10.76
CA ALA A 74 -0.55 -8.88 11.96
C ALA A 74 -0.49 -7.36 11.75
N ASP A 75 0.59 -6.86 11.15
CA ASP A 75 0.74 -5.44 10.81
C ASP A 75 -0.35 -5.00 9.82
N ALA A 76 -0.59 -5.83 8.80
CA ALA A 76 -1.56 -5.55 7.76
C ALA A 76 -3.00 -5.52 8.30
N LEU A 77 -3.34 -6.41 9.24
CA LEU A 77 -4.68 -6.47 9.83
C LEU A 77 -5.02 -5.16 10.56
N SER A 78 -4.09 -4.62 11.34
CA SER A 78 -4.31 -3.35 12.04
C SER A 78 -4.56 -2.19 11.08
N ALA A 79 -3.75 -2.08 10.01
CA ALA A 79 -3.95 -1.04 8.99
C ALA A 79 -5.29 -1.24 8.25
N PHE A 80 -5.63 -2.47 7.90
CA PHE A 80 -6.88 -2.77 7.20
C PHE A 80 -8.11 -2.39 8.02
N VAL A 81 -8.14 -2.75 9.31
CA VAL A 81 -9.23 -2.37 10.23
C VAL A 81 -9.35 -0.84 10.34
N GLY A 82 -8.22 -0.12 10.36
CA GLY A 82 -8.20 1.35 10.31
C GLY A 82 -8.95 1.92 9.09
N GLY A 83 -8.80 1.28 7.92
CA GLY A 83 -9.46 1.63 6.66
C GLY A 83 -10.96 1.36 6.60
N LEU A 84 -11.47 0.56 7.52
CA LEU A 84 -12.91 0.29 7.65
C LEU A 84 -13.62 1.38 8.47
N THR A 85 -12.87 2.27 9.13
CA THR A 85 -13.46 3.31 9.99
C THR A 85 -13.96 4.52 9.18
N PRO A 86 -15.14 5.10 9.53
CA PRO A 86 -15.68 6.25 8.81
C PRO A 86 -14.81 7.51 8.87
N ARG A 87 -14.01 7.65 9.93
CA ARG A 87 -13.19 8.86 10.20
C ARG A 87 -11.73 8.73 9.77
N GLY A 88 -11.31 7.58 9.25
CA GLY A 88 -9.93 7.37 8.79
C GLY A 88 -9.54 8.25 7.60
N ASN A 89 -8.23 8.31 7.33
CA ASN A 89 -7.69 8.98 6.15
C ASN A 89 -8.16 8.29 4.86
N ALA A 90 -8.40 9.08 3.82
CA ALA A 90 -8.83 8.57 2.51
C ALA A 90 -7.74 7.76 1.81
N VAL A 91 -6.47 8.15 2.02
CA VAL A 91 -5.27 7.50 1.49
C VAL A 91 -4.24 7.47 2.61
N TYR A 92 -3.62 6.33 2.84
CA TYR A 92 -2.53 6.17 3.80
C TYR A 92 -1.67 4.95 3.45
N SER A 93 -0.48 4.87 4.01
CA SER A 93 0.51 3.87 3.65
C SER A 93 0.87 3.00 4.86
N LEU A 94 1.14 1.73 4.62
CA LEU A 94 1.80 0.85 5.60
C LEU A 94 3.00 0.19 4.92
N TYR A 95 4.20 0.55 5.35
CA TYR A 95 5.45 -0.08 4.89
C TYR A 95 6.52 0.05 5.96
N MET A 96 7.45 -0.90 5.96
CA MET A 96 8.53 -0.95 6.94
C MET A 96 9.79 -0.34 6.33
N LEU A 97 10.41 0.59 7.03
CA LEU A 97 11.71 1.16 6.66
C LEU A 97 12.76 0.71 7.67
N LYS A 98 13.87 0.18 7.16
CA LYS A 98 15.09 -0.07 7.90
C LYS A 98 16.08 1.02 7.50
N TRP A 99 16.43 1.87 8.48
CA TRP A 99 17.43 2.93 8.35
C TRP A 99 18.81 2.40 8.70
#